data_AF-A0A671KJ21-F1
#
_entry.id   AF-A0A671KJ21-F1
#
_cell.length_a   1.000
_cell.length_b   1.000
_cell.length_c   1.000
_cell.angle_alpha   90.00
_cell.angle_beta   90.00
_cell.angle_gamma   90.00
#
_symmetry.space_group_name_H-M   'P 1'
#
loop_
_entity.id
_entity.type
_entity.pdbx_description
1 polymer ?
#
loop_
_entity_poly.entity_id
_entity_poly.type
_entity_poly.pdbx_seq_one_letter_code
_entity_poly.pdbx_strand_id
1 'polypeptide(L)' 'MLDEYLQMPLAEEIDANSVDDPGVSTRSFLDGPDLTLADCNLLPKLHIIRVFPFLHVPSLIL' A
#
# COMPACT_ATOMS: atom_id res chain seq x y z
N MET A 1 -5.88 0.31 7.33
CA MET A 1 -6.06 0.92 5.99
C MET A 1 -4.93 0.46 5.07
N LEU A 2 -5.04 0.62 3.73
CA LEU A 2 -3.95 0.20 2.83
C LEU A 2 -2.64 0.94 3.13
N ASP A 3 -2.73 2.21 3.51
CA ASP A 3 -1.58 3.03 3.88
C ASP A 3 -0.86 2.49 5.12
N GLU A 4 -1.62 2.00 6.12
CA GLU A 4 -1.04 1.37 7.31
C GLU A 4 -0.36 0.04 6.95
N TYR A 5 -1.01 -0.77 6.09
CA TYR A 5 -0.41 -2.03 5.64
C TYR A 5 0.93 -1.80 4.95
N LEU A 6 1.02 -0.83 4.04
CA LEU A 6 2.26 -0.49 3.33
C LEU A 6 3.34 0.09 4.25
N GLN A 7 2.98 0.68 5.38
CA GLN A 7 3.93 1.17 6.38
C GLN A 7 4.43 0.07 7.32
N MET A 8 3.64 -0.97 7.56
CA MET A 8 4.04 -2.09 8.42
C MET A 8 5.13 -2.96 7.74
N PRO A 9 6.26 -3.22 8.40
CA PRO A 9 7.33 -4.06 7.84
C PRO A 9 6.87 -5.51 7.66
N LEU A 10 7.34 -6.15 6.59
CA LEU A 10 7.11 -7.57 6.35
C LEU A 10 7.98 -8.43 7.27
N ALA A 11 7.63 -9.71 7.43
CA ALA A 11 8.39 -10.64 8.26
C ALA A 11 9.86 -10.75 7.81
N GLU A 12 10.10 -10.66 6.50
CA GLU A 12 11.42 -10.68 5.89
C GLU A 12 12.25 -9.41 6.19
N GLU A 13 11.59 -8.30 6.54
CA GLU A 13 12.23 -7.04 6.94
C GLU A 13 12.51 -6.97 8.44
N ILE A 14 11.96 -7.90 9.24
CA ILE A 14 12.09 -7.92 10.70
C ILE A 14 13.20 -8.88 11.10
N ASP A 15 14.27 -8.35 11.72
CA ASP A 15 15.27 -9.18 12.37
C ASP A 15 14.78 -9.65 13.75
N ALA A 16 14.46 -10.94 13.88
CA ALA A 16 14.00 -11.53 15.12
C ALA A 16 15.02 -11.49 16.28
N ASN A 17 16.29 -11.18 16.00
CA ASN A 17 17.34 -11.04 17.01
C ASN A 17 17.61 -9.57 17.39
N SER A 18 17.00 -8.63 16.68
CA SER A 18 17.06 -7.20 16.99
C SER A 18 16.14 -6.88 18.18
N VAL A 19 16.64 -6.05 19.11
CA VAL A 19 15.82 -5.46 20.19
C VAL A 19 15.18 -4.13 19.77
N ASP A 20 15.59 -3.59 18.63
CA ASP A 20 15.09 -2.36 18.07
C ASP A 20 13.76 -2.59 17.35
N ASP A 21 12.92 -1.56 17.33
CA ASP A 21 11.68 -1.55 16.54
C ASP A 21 12.03 -1.64 15.04
N PRO A 22 11.33 -2.49 14.26
CA PRO A 22 11.65 -2.70 12.86
C PRO A 22 11.44 -1.46 11.97
N GLY A 23 10.79 -0.41 12.48
CA GLY A 23 10.58 0.84 11.77
C GLY A 23 9.55 0.71 10.65
N VAL A 24 9.62 1.63 9.69
CA VAL A 24 8.71 1.67 8.55
C VAL A 24 9.24 0.75 7.45
N SER A 25 8.33 0.00 6.81
CA SER A 25 8.68 -0.86 5.67
C SER A 25 9.38 -0.08 4.56
N THR A 26 10.33 -0.75 3.91
CA THR A 26 11.11 -0.20 2.79
C THR A 26 10.67 -0.77 1.43
N ARG A 27 9.71 -1.70 1.44
CA ARG A 27 9.23 -2.36 0.23
C ARG A 27 8.58 -1.38 -0.74
N SER A 28 8.77 -1.64 -2.04
CA SER A 28 8.22 -0.80 -3.11
C SER A 28 6.79 -1.19 -3.51
N PHE A 29 6.40 -2.44 -3.26
CA PHE A 29 5.13 -3.03 -3.68
C PHE A 29 4.48 -3.82 -2.55
N LEU A 30 3.27 -4.34 -2.76
CA LEU A 30 2.45 -4.94 -1.70
C LEU A 30 3.17 -6.02 -0.91
N ASP A 31 3.89 -6.88 -1.63
CA ASP A 31 4.51 -8.10 -1.09
C ASP A 31 6.04 -8.06 -1.10
N GLY A 32 6.67 -6.93 -1.47
CA GLY A 32 8.12 -6.84 -1.52
C GLY A 32 8.69 -5.79 -2.48
N PRO A 33 9.95 -5.98 -2.93
CA PRO A 33 10.62 -5.04 -3.85
C PRO A 33 10.19 -5.21 -5.31
N ASP A 34 9.58 -6.35 -5.66
CA ASP A 34 9.19 -6.69 -7.03
C ASP A 34 7.68 -6.57 -7.25
N LEU A 35 7.29 -6.24 -8.49
CA LEU A 35 5.89 -6.15 -8.88
C LEU A 35 5.28 -7.55 -9.00
N THR A 36 4.12 -7.77 -8.37
CA THR A 36 3.40 -9.04 -8.40
C THR A 36 2.01 -8.90 -9.04
N LEU A 37 1.32 -10.03 -9.20
CA LEU A 37 -0.06 -10.03 -9.68
C LEU A 37 -1.02 -9.28 -8.74
N ALA A 38 -0.73 -9.26 -7.43
CA ALA A 38 -1.53 -8.53 -6.46
C ALA A 38 -1.49 -7.02 -6.75
N ASP A 39 -0.30 -6.50 -7.08
CA ASP A 39 -0.10 -5.09 -7.45
C ASP A 39 -0.84 -4.76 -8.74
N CYS A 40 -0.71 -5.60 -9.77
CA CYS A 40 -1.40 -5.41 -11.04
C CYS A 40 -2.93 -5.34 -10.90
N ASN A 41 -3.51 -6.02 -9.90
CA ASN A 41 -4.94 -5.96 -9.62
C ASN A 41 -5.35 -4.72 -8.80
N LEU A 42 -4.46 -4.20 -7.95
CA LEU A 42 -4.79 -3.13 -7.01
C LEU A 42 -4.38 -1.73 -7.52
N LEU A 43 -3.21 -1.60 -8.13
CA LEU A 43 -2.68 -0.32 -8.62
C LEU A 43 -3.62 0.40 -9.61
N PRO A 44 -4.29 -0.28 -10.57
CA PRO A 44 -5.27 0.38 -11.44
C PRO A 44 -6.46 0.95 -10.66
N LYS A 45 -6.92 0.25 -9.62
CA LYS A 45 -8.07 0.68 -8.78
C LYS A 45 -7.70 1.90 -7.94
N LEU A 46 -6.49 1.89 -7.36
CA LEU A 46 -5.96 3.03 -6.60
C LEU A 46 -5.72 4.24 -7.50
N HIS A 47 -5.21 4.03 -8.72
CA HIS A 47 -4.99 5.10 -9.68
C HIS A 47 -6.31 5.81 -10.03
N ILE A 48 -7.39 5.06 -10.24
CA ILE A 48 -8.72 5.62 -10.51
C ILE A 48 -9.20 6.50 -9.34
N ILE A 49 -9.06 6.02 -8.10
CA ILE A 49 -9.46 6.79 -6.91
C ILE A 49 -8.61 8.06 -6.76
N ARG A 50 -7.30 7.96 -7.01
CA ARG A 50 -6.38 9.10 -6.91
C ARG A 50 -6.64 10.18 -7.97
N VAL A 51 -6.91 9.78 -9.21
CA VAL A 51 -7.12 10.72 -10.33
C VAL A 51 -8.55 11.24 -10.39
N PHE A 52 -9.52 10.43 -9.97
CA PHE A 52 -10.94 10.77 -9.99
C PHE A 52 -11.59 10.62 -8.61
N PRO A 53 -11.18 11.42 -7.60
CA PRO A 53 -11.74 11.33 -6.26
C PRO A 53 -13.24 11.62 -6.23
N PHE A 54 -13.75 12.34 -7.24
CA PHE A 54 -15.16 12.71 -7.34
C PHE A 54 -16.04 11.68 -8.06
N LEU A 55 -15.48 10.67 -8.72
CA LEU A 55 -16.27 9.64 -9.41
C LEU A 55 -17.13 8.82 -8.43
N HIS A 56 -16.74 8.78 -7.16
CA HIS A 56 -17.47 8.07 -6.12
C HIS A 56 -18.40 8.96 -5.28
N VAL A 57 -18.40 10.28 -5.46
CA VAL A 57 -19.37 11.19 -4.83
C VAL A 57 -20.41 11.62 -5.87
N PRO A 58 -21.52 10.88 -6.02
CA PRO A 58 -22.62 11.28 -6.91
C PRO A 58 -23.32 12.58 -6.49
N SER A 59 -22.93 13.20 -5.36
CA SER A 59 -23.69 14.27 -4.71
C SER A 59 -23.14 15.69 -4.88
N LEU A 60 -22.06 15.91 -5.64
CA LEU A 60 -21.49 17.26 -5.88
C LEU A 60 -21.83 17.85 -7.25
N ILE A 61 -22.92 17.38 -7.85
CA ILE A 61 -23.62 18.11 -8.92
C ILE A 61 -24.87 18.75 -8.29
N LEU A 62 -24.66 19.82 -7.51
CA LEU A 62 -25.68 20.83 -7.22
C LEU A 62 -25.05 22.22 -7.28
#